data_AF-A0A353Q5Z2-F1
#
_entry.id   AF-A0A353Q5Z2-F1
#
_cell.length_a   1.000
_cell.length_b   1.000
_cell.length_c   1.000
_cell.angle_alpha   90.00
_cell.angle_beta   90.00
_cell.angle_gamma   90.00
#
_symmetry.space_group_name_H-M   'P 1'
#
loop_
_entity.id
_entity.type
_entity.pdbx_description
1 polymer ?
#
loop_
_entity_poly.entity_id
_entity_poly.type
_entity_poly.pdbx_seq_one_letter_code
_entity_poly.pdbx_strand_id
1 'polypeptide(L)'
;FKDGSDANGAMVFHGMRPLENDDWTYQTGVSIVDKAFSAEERKRVGGKKIDVGMIIDSSTGKVIEVSFNFFYTDPFATIPVSTYRKIELELKEKVWFTPTADGKRMKFIMNSWRQEVSRLPADK
;
A
#
# COMPACT_ATOMS: atom_id res chain seq x y z
N PHE A 1 -4.20 7.49 -16.33
CA PHE A 1 -5.39 6.67 -16.05
C PHE A 1 -6.32 7.46 -15.14
N LYS A 2 -7.61 7.08 -15.02
CA LYS A 2 -8.62 7.88 -14.27
C LYS A 2 -8.34 8.00 -12.76
N ASP A 3 -7.35 7.26 -12.26
CA ASP A 3 -6.89 7.20 -10.87
C ASP A 3 -5.59 8.00 -10.62
N GLY A 4 -5.07 8.72 -11.62
CA GLY A 4 -3.81 9.46 -11.48
C GLY A 4 -2.55 8.63 -11.69
N SER A 5 -2.64 7.37 -12.14
CA SER A 5 -1.47 6.55 -12.50
C SER A 5 -1.07 6.67 -13.99
N ASP A 6 0.20 6.37 -14.32
CA ASP A 6 0.69 6.19 -15.70
C ASP A 6 0.34 4.81 -16.28
N ALA A 7 0.80 4.52 -17.51
CA ALA A 7 0.58 3.24 -18.19
C ALA A 7 1.18 2.02 -17.49
N ASN A 8 2.06 2.24 -16.52
CA ASN A 8 2.70 1.19 -15.73
C ASN A 8 2.14 1.14 -14.30
N GLY A 9 1.11 1.93 -13.99
CA GLY A 9 0.51 1.97 -12.65
C GLY A 9 1.26 2.85 -11.65
N ALA A 10 2.30 3.59 -12.06
CA ALA A 10 3.00 4.51 -11.17
C ALA A 10 2.16 5.76 -10.93
N MET A 11 2.01 6.20 -9.68
CA MET A 11 1.30 7.43 -9.35
C MET A 11 1.98 8.65 -10.00
N VAL A 12 1.21 9.41 -10.78
CA VAL A 12 1.64 10.61 -11.49
C VAL A 12 0.96 11.83 -10.88
N PHE A 13 1.75 12.73 -10.32
CA PHE A 13 1.25 14.02 -9.83
C PHE A 13 1.56 15.11 -10.85
N HIS A 14 0.55 15.68 -11.50
CA HIS A 14 0.71 16.78 -12.46
C HIS A 14 1.70 16.47 -13.61
N GLY A 15 1.74 15.22 -14.10
CA GLY A 15 2.67 14.79 -15.16
C GLY A 15 4.07 14.40 -14.68
N MET A 16 4.36 14.53 -13.38
CA MET A 16 5.61 14.10 -12.75
C MET A 16 5.49 12.67 -12.23
N ARG A 17 6.52 11.85 -12.48
CA ARG A 17 6.73 10.55 -11.82
C ARG A 17 7.74 10.72 -10.68
N PRO A 18 7.29 10.72 -9.41
CA PRO A 18 8.18 10.96 -8.28
C PRO A 18 9.01 9.72 -7.90
N LEU A 19 8.58 8.53 -8.32
CA LEU A 19 9.24 7.24 -8.05
C LEU A 19 9.54 6.53 -9.37
N GLU A 20 10.64 5.80 -9.42
CA GLU A 20 10.93 4.85 -10.50
C GLU A 20 9.88 3.72 -10.51
N ASN A 21 9.72 3.05 -11.65
CA ASN A 21 8.79 1.93 -11.76
C ASN A 21 9.43 0.62 -11.26
N ASP A 22 9.16 0.29 -10.00
CA ASP A 22 9.68 -0.89 -9.32
C ASP A 22 8.54 -1.88 -8.97
N ASP A 23 8.25 -2.83 -9.87
CA ASP A 23 7.15 -3.81 -9.70
C ASP A 23 7.22 -4.59 -8.37
N TRP A 24 8.44 -4.82 -7.86
CA TRP A 24 8.66 -5.57 -6.63
C TRP A 24 8.07 -4.89 -5.39
N THR A 25 8.04 -3.55 -5.36
CA THR A 25 7.54 -2.79 -4.20
C THR A 25 6.05 -3.02 -4.00
N TYR A 26 5.28 -2.98 -5.10
CA TYR A 26 3.85 -3.25 -5.10
C TYR A 26 3.57 -4.70 -4.68
N GLN A 27 4.25 -5.68 -5.28
CA GLN A 27 4.05 -7.10 -4.96
C GLN A 27 4.39 -7.43 -3.50
N THR A 28 5.47 -6.83 -2.99
CA THR A 28 5.88 -6.99 -1.59
C THR A 28 4.86 -6.36 -0.65
N GLY A 29 4.40 -5.14 -0.95
CA GLY A 29 3.37 -4.46 -0.17
C GLY A 29 2.06 -5.24 -0.11
N VAL A 30 1.59 -5.73 -1.26
CA VAL A 30 0.38 -6.57 -1.34
C VAL A 30 0.52 -7.84 -0.50
N SER A 31 1.67 -8.51 -0.60
CA SER A 31 1.94 -9.74 0.16
C SER A 31 1.96 -9.51 1.67
N ILE A 32 2.55 -8.40 2.12
CA ILE A 32 2.58 -8.01 3.54
C ILE A 32 1.16 -7.78 4.05
N VAL A 33 0.36 -7.00 3.33
CA VAL A 33 -1.03 -6.73 3.71
C VAL A 33 -1.80 -8.03 3.79
N ASP A 34 -1.72 -8.88 2.77
CA ASP A 34 -2.44 -10.16 2.78
C ASP A 34 -2.05 -10.99 4.02
N LYS A 35 -0.76 -11.29 4.20
CA LYS A 35 -0.25 -12.15 5.28
C LYS A 35 -0.54 -11.65 6.70
N ALA A 36 -0.90 -10.38 6.87
CA ALA A 36 -1.25 -9.85 8.17
C ALA A 36 -2.63 -10.33 8.67
N PHE A 37 -3.57 -10.63 7.76
CA PHE A 37 -4.93 -11.03 8.14
C PHE A 37 -5.03 -12.54 8.39
N SER A 38 -5.68 -12.93 9.48
CA SER A 38 -6.06 -14.32 9.78
C SER A 38 -7.07 -14.87 8.77
N ALA A 39 -7.28 -16.19 8.77
CA ALA A 39 -8.28 -16.81 7.90
C ALA A 39 -9.71 -16.29 8.18
N GLU A 40 -10.05 -16.09 9.45
CA GLU A 40 -11.34 -15.56 9.89
C GLU A 40 -11.49 -14.09 9.51
N GLU A 41 -10.43 -13.29 9.69
CA GLU A 41 -10.39 -11.89 9.29
C GLU A 41 -10.60 -11.74 7.78
N ARG A 42 -9.89 -12.54 6.98
CA ARG A 42 -10.05 -12.58 5.51
C ARG A 42 -11.46 -12.95 5.09
N LYS A 43 -12.09 -13.91 5.77
CA LYS A 43 -13.50 -14.27 5.50
C LYS A 43 -14.44 -13.10 5.78
N ARG A 44 -14.19 -12.31 6.84
CA ARG A 44 -15.02 -11.13 7.17
C ARG A 44 -14.90 -10.04 6.12
N VAL A 45 -13.70 -9.79 5.60
CA VAL A 45 -13.43 -8.71 4.63
C VAL A 45 -13.54 -9.16 3.18
N GLY A 46 -13.89 -10.42 2.91
CA GLY A 46 -13.93 -10.98 1.57
C GLY A 46 -14.80 -10.17 0.60
N GLY A 47 -14.31 -9.97 -0.62
CA GLY A 47 -14.98 -9.12 -1.63
C GLY A 47 -14.91 -7.61 -1.35
N LYS A 48 -14.25 -7.18 -0.28
CA LYS A 48 -13.99 -5.76 0.02
C LYS A 48 -12.55 -5.41 -0.25
N LYS A 49 -12.31 -4.12 -0.50
CA LYS A 49 -10.98 -3.59 -0.79
C LYS A 49 -10.56 -2.55 0.23
N ILE A 50 -9.36 -2.72 0.76
CA ILE A 50 -8.72 -1.75 1.64
C ILE A 50 -7.86 -0.79 0.82
N ASP A 51 -7.93 0.49 1.16
CA ASP A 51 -7.02 1.51 0.64
C ASP A 51 -5.83 1.65 1.58
N VAL A 52 -4.62 1.45 1.06
CA VAL A 52 -3.37 1.58 1.81
C VAL A 52 -2.60 2.76 1.24
N GLY A 53 -2.29 3.73 2.11
CA GLY A 53 -1.51 4.92 1.80
C GLY A 53 -0.15 4.87 2.47
N MET A 54 0.85 5.46 1.83
CA MET A 54 2.20 5.59 2.36
C MET A 54 2.72 7.01 2.13
N ILE A 55 3.42 7.52 3.14
CA ILE A 55 4.28 8.69 3.01
C ILE A 55 5.72 8.18 2.95
N ILE A 56 6.44 8.63 1.93
CA ILE A 56 7.79 8.19 1.59
C ILE A 56 8.72 9.39 1.71
N ASP A 57 9.84 9.19 2.40
CA ASP A 57 10.91 10.17 2.46
C ASP A 57 11.48 10.38 1.05
N SER A 58 11.40 11.61 0.55
CA SER A 58 11.77 11.92 -0.83
C SER A 58 13.27 11.78 -1.10
N SER A 59 14.11 11.81 -0.06
CA SER A 59 15.57 11.73 -0.19
C SER A 59 16.07 10.29 -0.19
N THR A 60 15.47 9.43 0.62
CA THR A 60 15.91 8.05 0.85
C THR A 60 15.02 7.00 0.19
N GLY A 61 13.77 7.35 -0.15
CA GLY A 61 12.77 6.41 -0.66
C GLY A 61 12.18 5.48 0.40
N LYS A 62 12.53 5.66 1.69
CA LYS A 62 11.99 4.84 2.77
C LYS A 62 10.57 5.27 3.14
N VAL A 63 9.73 4.30 3.48
CA VAL A 63 8.39 4.56 4.01
C VAL A 63 8.50 5.11 5.44
N ILE A 64 7.94 6.31 5.67
CA ILE A 64 7.96 6.98 6.98
C ILE A 64 6.63 6.88 7.71
N GLU A 65 5.51 6.87 6.98
CA GLU A 65 4.16 6.68 7.54
C GLU A 65 3.33 5.76 6.64
N VAL A 66 2.40 5.04 7.26
CA VAL A 66 1.40 4.21 6.57
C VAL A 66 0.03 4.60 7.12
N SER A 67 -0.95 4.72 6.23
CA SER A 67 -2.34 4.99 6.58
C SER A 67 -3.27 3.98 5.91
N PHE A 68 -4.43 3.76 6.53
CA PHE A 68 -5.48 2.90 6.00
C PHE A 68 -6.77 3.72 5.91
N ASN A 69 -7.46 3.63 4.79
CA ASN A 69 -8.73 4.33 4.60
C ASN A 69 -9.85 3.32 4.29
N PHE A 70 -10.93 3.42 5.06
CA PHE A 70 -12.15 2.63 4.90
C PHE A 70 -13.30 3.34 5.65
N PHE A 71 -14.53 3.06 5.24
CA PHE A 71 -15.71 3.58 5.95
C PHE A 71 -15.93 2.86 7.27
N TYR A 72 -16.54 3.52 8.25
CA TYR A 72 -16.89 2.91 9.54
C TYR A 72 -17.87 1.73 9.42
N THR A 73 -18.59 1.65 8.31
CA THR A 73 -19.51 0.53 7.98
C THR A 73 -18.82 -0.62 7.23
N ASP A 74 -17.56 -0.46 6.86
CA ASP A 74 -16.80 -1.50 6.16
C ASP A 74 -16.37 -2.59 7.17
N PRO A 75 -16.43 -3.89 6.80
CA PRO A 75 -15.86 -4.97 7.61
C PRO A 75 -14.44 -4.72 8.13
N PHE A 76 -13.61 -3.93 7.41
CA PHE A 76 -12.30 -3.50 7.89
C PHE A 76 -12.36 -2.77 9.25
N ALA A 77 -13.43 -2.01 9.53
CA ALA A 77 -13.59 -1.33 10.82
C ALA A 77 -13.72 -2.28 12.03
N THR A 78 -13.94 -3.59 11.80
CA THR A 78 -14.01 -4.62 12.84
C THR A 78 -12.68 -5.32 13.11
N ILE A 79 -11.65 -5.04 12.30
CA ILE A 79 -10.35 -5.68 12.40
C ILE A 79 -9.55 -5.05 13.55
N PRO A 80 -8.88 -5.85 14.40
CA PRO A 80 -8.07 -5.31 15.48
C PRO A 80 -6.99 -4.34 14.99
N VAL A 81 -6.78 -3.25 15.73
CA VAL A 81 -5.74 -2.25 15.43
C VAL A 81 -4.34 -2.87 15.34
N SER A 82 -4.09 -3.96 16.08
CA SER A 82 -2.83 -4.70 16.02
C SER A 82 -2.50 -5.26 14.63
N THR A 83 -3.52 -5.64 13.85
CA THR A 83 -3.33 -6.15 12.48
C THR A 83 -2.80 -5.03 11.57
N TYR A 84 -3.38 -3.83 11.66
CA TYR A 84 -2.90 -2.65 10.95
C TYR A 84 -1.50 -2.23 11.38
N ARG A 85 -1.22 -2.29 12.69
CA ARG A 85 0.11 -1.99 13.23
C ARG A 85 1.19 -2.94 12.71
N LYS A 86 0.86 -4.24 12.57
CA LYS A 86 1.78 -5.22 11.97
C LYS A 86 2.10 -4.87 10.51
N ILE A 87 1.08 -4.52 9.73
CA ILE A 87 1.25 -4.11 8.33
C ILE A 87 2.14 -2.87 8.24
N GLU A 88 1.85 -1.83 9.04
CA GLU A 88 2.65 -0.60 9.07
C GLU A 88 4.14 -0.91 9.33
N LEU A 89 4.43 -1.70 10.36
CA LEU A 89 5.82 -2.03 10.73
C LEU A 89 6.52 -2.81 9.63
N GLU A 90 5.88 -3.83 9.06
CA GLU A 90 6.47 -4.64 7.99
C GLU A 90 6.69 -3.83 6.70
N LEU A 91 5.78 -2.93 6.33
CA LEU A 91 5.96 -2.05 5.17
C LEU A 91 7.14 -1.10 5.38
N LYS A 92 7.26 -0.49 6.56
CA LYS A 92 8.37 0.43 6.89
C LYS A 92 9.73 -0.28 6.93
N GLU A 93 9.75 -1.56 7.28
CA GLU A 93 10.97 -2.36 7.33
C GLU A 93 11.39 -2.90 5.95
N LYS A 94 10.43 -3.41 5.17
CA LYS A 94 10.72 -4.24 4.00
C LYS A 94 10.49 -3.55 2.66
N VAL A 95 9.82 -2.40 2.63
CA VAL A 95 9.51 -1.68 1.40
C VAL A 95 10.26 -0.35 1.38
N TRP A 96 10.93 -0.09 0.26
CA TRP A 96 11.51 1.20 -0.08
C TRP A 96 11.35 1.42 -1.57
N PHE A 97 11.41 2.67 -1.99
CA PHE A 97 11.27 3.07 -3.38
C PHE A 97 12.55 3.74 -3.85
N THR A 98 12.67 3.92 -5.16
CA THR A 98 13.72 4.73 -5.76
C THR A 98 13.13 6.08 -6.18
N PRO A 99 13.38 7.18 -5.45
CA PRO A 99 12.89 8.50 -5.85
C PRO A 99 13.62 9.00 -7.11
N THR A 100 12.85 9.52 -8.07
CA THR A 100 13.41 10.18 -9.27
C THR A 100 14.06 11.51 -8.91
N ALA A 101 14.75 12.14 -9.87
CA ALA A 101 15.30 13.48 -9.70
C ALA A 101 14.22 14.51 -9.29
N ASP A 102 13.02 14.39 -9.85
CA ASP A 102 11.90 15.26 -9.48
C ASP A 102 11.28 14.87 -8.13
N GLY A 103 11.15 13.58 -7.83
CA GLY A 103 10.69 13.10 -6.53
C GLY A 103 11.53 13.64 -5.37
N LYS A 104 12.86 13.67 -5.53
CA LYS A 104 13.81 14.23 -4.54
C LYS A 104 13.63 15.71 -4.26
N ARG A 105 12.94 16.47 -5.12
CA ARG A 105 12.63 17.90 -4.92
C ARG A 105 11.39 18.12 -4.06
N MET A 106 10.58 17.08 -3.84
CA MET A 106 9.40 17.13 -2.99
C MET A 106 9.78 17.08 -1.50
N LYS A 107 8.88 17.55 -0.62
CA LYS A 107 9.06 17.40 0.84
C LYS A 107 8.88 15.95 1.31
N PHE A 108 7.96 15.24 0.67
CA PHE A 108 7.72 13.81 0.81
C PHE A 108 6.97 13.35 -0.45
N ILE A 109 6.91 12.04 -0.67
CA ILE A 109 6.19 11.43 -1.78
C ILE A 109 5.04 10.62 -1.22
N MET A 110 3.84 10.76 -1.79
CA MET A 110 2.70 9.92 -1.45
C MET A 110 2.57 8.80 -2.46
N ASN A 111 2.40 7.58 -1.97
CA ASN A 111 2.00 6.45 -2.80
C ASN A 111 0.83 5.73 -2.14
N SER A 112 -0.07 5.18 -2.94
CA SER A 112 -1.24 4.47 -2.42
C SER A 112 -1.73 3.44 -3.41
N TRP A 113 -2.32 2.37 -2.90
CA TRP A 113 -2.98 1.37 -3.72
C TRP A 113 -4.22 0.83 -3.01
N ARG A 114 -5.04 0.14 -3.80
CA ARG A 114 -6.27 -0.50 -3.33
C ARG A 114 -6.22 -1.97 -3.64
N GLN A 115 -6.39 -2.82 -2.63
CA GLN A 115 -6.39 -4.28 -2.82
C GLN A 115 -7.56 -4.95 -2.11
N GLU A 116 -8.01 -6.06 -2.67
CA GLU A 116 -8.78 -7.05 -1.91
C GLU A 116 -7.80 -7.88 -1.10
N VAL A 117 -8.11 -8.16 0.16
CA VAL A 117 -7.31 -9.09 0.96
C VAL A 117 -7.62 -10.48 0.45
N SER A 118 -6.66 -11.11 -0.22
CA SER A 118 -6.91 -12.36 -0.95
C SER A 118 -7.52 -13.42 -0.02
N ARG A 119 -8.60 -14.07 -0.48
CA ARG A 119 -8.96 -15.39 0.04
C ARG A 119 -7.81 -16.30 -0.38
N LEU A 120 -7.20 -17.04 0.54
CA LEU A 120 -6.18 -18.05 0.21
C LEU A 120 -6.60 -18.77 -1.10
N PRO A 121 -5.70 -19.01 -2.07
CA PRO A 121 -5.97 -20.08 -3.00
C PRO A 121 -6.22 -21.30 -2.12
N ALA A 122 -7.39 -21.94 -2.27
CA ALA A 122 -7.68 -23.19 -1.59
C ALA A 122 -6.45 -24.08 -1.74
N ASP A 123 -5.95 -24.59 -0.61
CA ASP A 123 -4.80 -25.48 -0.57
C ASP A 123 -4.93 -26.49 -1.72
N LYS A 124 -3.97 -26.47 -2.65
CA LYS A 124 -3.84 -27.50 -3.68
C LYS A 124 -3.20 -28.73 -3.08
#